data_AF-A0A011P6B2-F1
#
_entry.id   AF-A0A011P6B2-F1
#
_cell.length_a   1.000
_cell.length_b   1.000
_cell.length_c   1.000
_cell.angle_alpha   90.00
_cell.angle_beta   90.00
_cell.angle_gamma   90.00
#
_symmetry.space_group_name_H-M   'P 1'
#
loop_
_entity.id
_entity.type
_entity.pdbx_description
1 polymer ?
#
loop_
_entity_poly.entity_id
_entity_poly.type
_entity_poly.pdbx_seq_one_letter_code
_entity_poly.pdbx_strand_id
1 'polypeptide(L)' 'MQSSFSDYSYLSVRDVCEMLQLNRSTIYRQVKQGIFPQPTKIGKSSRWKFAEIKAFLDQQPQGVN' A
#
# COMPACT_ATOMS: atom_id res chain seq x y z
N MET A 1 0.36 -8.43 17.50
CA MET A 1 0.83 -9.70 16.95
C MET A 1 1.81 -9.38 15.85
N GLN A 2 3.06 -9.81 15.99
CA GLN A 2 4.16 -9.48 15.07
C GLN A 2 3.94 -10.26 13.76
N SER A 3 3.52 -9.58 12.70
CA SER A 3 3.38 -10.20 11.39
C SER A 3 4.75 -10.22 10.70
N SER A 4 5.36 -11.39 10.56
CA SER A 4 6.50 -11.60 9.65
C SER A 4 6.01 -11.51 8.21
N PHE A 5 5.82 -10.28 7.71
CA PHE A 5 5.57 -10.05 6.29
C PHE A 5 6.88 -10.22 5.52
N SER A 6 7.01 -11.33 4.80
CA SER A 6 8.12 -11.50 3.84
C SER A 6 7.93 -10.55 2.65
N ASP A 7 9.00 -10.13 1.96
CA ASP A 7 8.95 -9.22 0.80
C ASP A 7 8.00 -9.66 -0.32
N TYR A 8 7.70 -10.96 -0.40
CA TYR A 8 6.75 -11.58 -1.33
C TYR A 8 5.28 -11.58 -0.86
N SER A 9 4.97 -10.97 0.28
CA SER A 9 3.62 -10.97 0.86
C SER A 9 2.71 -9.98 0.13
N TYR A 10 1.43 -10.34 -0.02
CA TYR A 10 0.42 -9.47 -0.63
C TYR A 10 -0.48 -8.84 0.44
N LEU A 11 -0.44 -7.52 0.53
CA LEU A 11 -1.30 -6.72 1.39
C LEU A 11 -2.66 -6.51 0.76
N SER A 12 -3.71 -6.63 1.57
CA SER A 12 -5.04 -6.17 1.23
C SER A 12 -5.14 -4.66 1.36
N VAL A 13 -6.18 -4.07 0.77
CA VAL A 13 -6.50 -2.64 0.99
C VAL A 13 -6.66 -2.29 2.47
N ARG A 14 -7.05 -3.25 3.32
CA ARG A 14 -7.15 -3.06 4.77
C ARG A 14 -5.75 -2.94 5.40
N ASP A 15 -4.85 -3.87 5.08
CA ASP A 15 -3.49 -3.84 5.63
C ASP A 15 -2.75 -2.57 5.18
N VAL A 16 -2.92 -2.18 3.92
CA VAL A 16 -2.39 -0.94 3.36
C VAL A 16 -2.94 0.29 4.11
N CYS A 17 -4.25 0.30 4.37
CA CYS A 17 -4.92 1.35 5.13
C CYS A 17 -4.40 1.46 6.57
N GLU A 18 -4.18 0.33 7.24
CA GLU A 18 -3.64 0.26 8.60
C GLU A 18 -2.16 0.70 8.65
N MET A 19 -1.35 0.31 7.65
CA MET A 19 0.07 0.70 7.55
C MET A 19 0.26 2.19 7.27
N LEU A 20 -0.56 2.76 6.38
CA LEU A 20 -0.44 4.16 5.98
C LEU A 20 -1.28 5.11 6.85
N GLN A 21 -2.12 4.57 7.74
CA GLN A 21 -3.14 5.33 8.47
C GLN A 21 -4.04 6.17 7.51
N LEU A 22 -4.33 5.63 6.33
CA LEU A 22 -5.11 6.29 5.29
C LEU A 22 -6.38 5.53 4.98
N ASN A 23 -7.46 6.25 4.74
CA ASN A 23 -8.72 5.65 4.31
C ASN A 23 -8.61 4.99 2.93
N ARG A 24 -9.38 3.93 2.70
CA ARG A 24 -9.44 3.20 1.41
C ARG A 24 -9.70 4.14 0.22
N SER A 25 -10.58 5.13 0.39
CA SER A 25 -10.87 6.14 -0.62
C SER A 25 -9.66 6.99 -0.97
N THR A 26 -8.83 7.35 0.01
CA THR A 26 -7.58 8.07 -0.21
C THR A 26 -6.58 7.22 -0.98
N ILE A 27 -6.43 5.93 -0.65
CA ILE A 27 -5.58 5.01 -1.41
C ILE A 27 -6.03 4.95 -2.87
N TYR A 28 -7.31 4.70 -3.14
CA TYR A 28 -7.80 4.66 -4.53
C TYR A 28 -7.66 6.00 -5.26
N ARG A 29 -7.80 7.13 -4.55
CA ARG A 29 -7.54 8.46 -5.11
C ARG A 29 -6.08 8.63 -5.51
N GLN A 30 -5.14 8.27 -4.63
CA GLN A 30 -3.71 8.36 -4.92
C GLN A 30 -3.28 7.38 -6.03
N VAL A 31 -3.87 6.19 -6.09
CA VAL A 31 -3.70 5.25 -7.22
C VAL A 31 -4.15 5.90 -8.52
N LYS A 32 -5.33 6.53 -8.52
CA LYS A 32 -5.86 7.25 -9.70
C LYS A 32 -4.99 8.45 -10.10
N GLN A 33 -4.36 9.11 -9.13
CA GLN A 33 -3.43 10.21 -9.35
C GLN A 33 -2.03 9.76 -9.79
N GLY A 34 -1.75 8.45 -9.79
CA GLY A 34 -0.42 7.91 -10.12
C GLY A 34 0.63 8.11 -9.02
N ILE A 35 0.20 8.53 -7.83
CA ILE A 35 1.07 8.72 -6.66
C ILE A 35 1.32 7.37 -5.98
N PHE A 36 0.26 6.56 -5.83
CA PHE A 36 0.34 5.27 -5.13
C PHE A 36 0.54 4.11 -6.13
N PRO A 37 1.28 3.04 -5.77
CA PRO A 37 1.46 1.88 -6.63
C PRO A 37 0.12 1.27 -7.05
N GLN A 38 0.05 0.80 -8.29
CA GLN A 38 -1.16 0.20 -8.81
C GLN A 38 -1.46 -1.14 -8.11
N PRO A 39 -2.72 -1.41 -7.75
CA PRO A 39 -3.09 -2.71 -7.20
C PRO A 39 -2.89 -3.81 -8.23
N THR A 40 -2.23 -4.89 -7.81
CA THR A 40 -2.27 -6.17 -8.50
C THR A 40 -3.64 -6.81 -8.27
N LYS A 41 -4.40 -7.05 -9.33
CA LYS A 41 -5.69 -7.75 -9.24
C LYS A 41 -5.47 -9.26 -9.12
N ILE A 42 -5.84 -9.81 -7.96
CA ILE A 42 -5.87 -11.26 -7.73
C ILE A 42 -7.33 -11.67 -7.63
N GLY A 43 -7.88 -12.15 -8.75
CA GLY A 43 -9.31 -12.43 -8.90
C GLY A 43 -10.15 -11.16 -8.74
N LYS A 44 -11.06 -11.16 -7.74
CA LYS A 44 -11.93 -10.01 -7.44
C LYS A 44 -11.29 -9.03 -6.44
N SER A 45 -10.11 -9.33 -5.92
CA SER A 45 -9.47 -8.53 -4.87
C SER A 45 -8.27 -7.74 -5.39
N SER A 46 -8.23 -6.46 -5.04
CA SER A 46 -7.05 -5.61 -5.21
C SER A 46 -6.03 -5.91 -4.12
N ARG A 47 -4.79 -6.22 -4.51
CA ARG A 47 -3.69 -6.57 -3.63
C ARG A 47 -2.43 -5.78 -3.99
N TRP A 48 -1.60 -5.48 -3.02
CA TRP A 48 -0.31 -4.81 -3.22
C TRP A 48 0.81 -5.66 -2.69
N LYS A 49 1.97 -5.69 -3.35
CA LYS A 49 3.13 -6.38 -2.80
C LYS A 49 3.68 -5.57 -1.63
N PHE A 50 3.99 -6.25 -0.54
CA PHE A 50 4.59 -5.63 0.64
C PHE A 50 5.88 -4.87 0.28
N ALA A 51 6.73 -5.47 -0.55
CA ALA A 51 7.95 -4.81 -1.04
C ALA A 51 7.67 -3.48 -1.75
N GLU A 52 6.61 -3.38 -2.57
CA GLU A 52 6.25 -2.13 -3.26
C GLU A 52 5.72 -1.07 -2.29
N ILE A 53 4.90 -1.47 -1.31
CA ILE A 53 4.40 -0.55 -0.29
C ILE A 53 5.53 -0.07 0.63
N LYS A 54 6.45 -0.97 1.00
CA LYS A 54 7.64 -0.64 1.78
C LYS A 54 8.55 0.32 1.01
N ALA A 55 8.82 0.05 -0.27
CA ALA A 55 9.59 0.95 -1.13
C ALA A 55 8.89 2.31 -1.26
N PHE A 56 7.57 2.33 -1.42
CA PHE A 56 6.81 3.58 -1.45
C PHE A 56 6.93 4.37 -0.14
N LEU A 57 6.83 3.71 1.01
CA LEU A 57 7.03 4.34 2.33
C LEU A 57 8.45 4.90 2.51
N ASP A 58 9.46 4.18 2.01
CA ASP A 58 10.86 4.60 2.05
C ASP A 58 11.15 5.77 1.09
N GLN A 59 10.49 5.75 -0.08
CA GLN A 59 10.59 6.79 -1.10
C GLN A 59 9.78 8.05 -0.77
N GLN A 60 8.79 8.00 0.11
CA GLN A 60 8.13 9.19 0.63
C GLN A 60 9.11 9.87 1.59
N PRO A 61 9.80 10.96 1.20
CA PRO A 61 10.55 11.74 2.16
C PRO A 61 9.49 12.26 3.12
N GLN A 62 9.60 11.92 4.40
CA GLN A 62 8.83 12.57 5.45
C GLN A 62 9.11 14.07 5.35
N GLY A 63 8.20 14.80 4.70
CA GLY A 63 8.57 16.08 4.12
C GLY A 63 7.40 16.78 3.47
N VAL A 64 6.31 16.97 4.21
CA VAL A 64 5.61 18.25 4.16
C VAL A 64 5.34 18.69 5.60
N ASN A 65 5.82 19.89 5.86
CA ASN A 65 5.86 20.67 7.10
C ASN A 65 4.49 20.87 7.76
#